data_AF-A0A525I623-F1
#
_entry.id   AF-A0A525I623-F1
#
_cell.length_a   1.000
_cell.length_b   1.000
_cell.length_c   1.000
_cell.angle_alpha   90.00
_cell.angle_beta   90.00
_cell.angle_gamma   90.00
#
_symmetry.space_group_name_H-M   'P 1'
#
loop_
_entity.id
_entity.type
_entity.pdbx_description
1 polymer ?
#
loop_
_entity_poly.entity_id
_entity_poly.type
_entity_poly.pdbx_seq_one_letter_code
_entity_poly.pdbx_strand_id
1 'polypeptide(L)'
;MKPPSVSLPKKTLVAKQLLRMLLAHYPRGLDTHVAHERLAEAMGISSEQRWAKRLTARGEENAWENRVRYARLDLVEREYMQRPAQSGRGVWRLTEAGVRYAKNPSGITLGEDTDGEVDF
;
A
#
# COMPACT_ATOMS: atom_id res chain seq x y z
N MET A 1 18.88 16.44 18.00
CA MET A 1 18.58 16.44 16.55
C MET A 1 17.39 15.52 16.33
N LYS A 2 16.26 16.05 15.87
CA LYS A 2 15.13 15.24 15.42
C LYS A 2 15.57 14.55 14.11
N PRO A 3 15.42 13.22 13.95
CA PRO A 3 15.78 12.58 12.69
C PRO A 3 14.98 13.24 11.56
N PRO A 4 15.55 13.40 10.35
CA PRO A 4 14.80 13.93 9.23
C PRO A 4 13.54 13.08 9.04
N SER A 5 12.37 13.71 9.06
CA SER A 5 11.12 13.00 8.83
C SER A 5 11.12 12.55 7.37
N VAL A 6 11.39 11.28 7.15
CA VAL A 6 11.38 10.69 5.82
C VAL A 6 9.95 10.68 5.32
N SER A 7 9.64 11.57 4.37
CA SER A 7 8.30 11.69 3.80
C SER A 7 7.99 10.49 2.91
N LEU A 8 6.84 9.86 3.14
CA LEU A 8 6.34 8.73 2.35
C LEU A 8 5.06 9.13 1.61
N PRO A 9 4.83 8.59 0.40
CA PRO A 9 3.62 8.89 -0.35
C PRO A 9 2.36 8.51 0.41
N LYS A 10 1.34 9.36 0.31
CA LYS A 10 0.00 9.16 0.90
C LYS A 10 -0.52 7.74 0.69
N LYS A 11 -1.16 7.16 1.71
CA LYS A 11 -1.68 5.78 1.68
C LYS A 11 -2.65 5.60 0.51
N THR A 12 -3.49 6.60 0.25
CA THR A 12 -4.41 6.61 -0.90
C THR A 12 -3.69 6.50 -2.25
N LEU A 13 -2.54 7.17 -2.41
CA LEU A 13 -1.73 7.06 -3.62
C LEU A 13 -1.09 5.67 -3.75
N VAL A 14 -0.59 5.13 -2.64
CA VAL A 14 -0.03 3.76 -2.58
C VAL A 14 -1.10 2.72 -2.96
N ALA A 15 -2.33 2.86 -2.46
CA ALA A 15 -3.45 1.98 -2.79
C ALA A 15 -3.80 2.03 -4.28
N LYS A 16 -3.87 3.23 -4.88
CA LYS A 16 -4.11 3.40 -6.32
C LYS A 16 -3.00 2.75 -7.16
N GLN A 17 -1.75 2.92 -6.76
CA GLN A 17 -0.63 2.34 -7.48
C GLN A 17 -0.58 0.81 -7.35
N LEU A 18 -0.90 0.27 -6.17
CA LEU A 18 -1.00 -1.18 -5.95
C LEU A 18 -2.05 -1.82 -6.86
N LEU A 19 -3.24 -1.23 -6.97
CA LEU A 19 -4.29 -1.71 -7.88
C LEU A 19 -3.83 -1.73 -9.33
N ARG A 20 -3.23 -0.63 -9.81
CA ARG A 20 -2.74 -0.50 -11.18
C ARG A 20 -1.66 -1.54 -11.48
N MET A 21 -0.70 -1.70 -10.56
CA MET A 21 0.39 -2.67 -10.71
C MET A 21 -0.14 -4.10 -10.77
N LEU A 22 -1.05 -4.49 -9.87
CA LEU A 22 -1.64 -5.83 -9.88
C LEU A 22 -2.45 -6.09 -11.15
N LEU A 23 -3.22 -5.10 -11.61
CA LEU A 23 -3.99 -5.23 -12.85
C LEU A 23 -3.10 -5.41 -14.08
N ALA A 24 -2.05 -4.58 -14.21
CA ALA A 24 -1.23 -4.52 -15.42
C ALA A 24 -0.23 -5.69 -15.53
N HIS A 25 0.36 -6.11 -14.41
CA HIS A 25 1.51 -7.02 -14.41
C HIS A 25 1.25 -8.34 -13.72
N TYR A 26 0.27 -8.40 -12.81
CA TYR A 26 0.07 -9.57 -11.94
C TYR A 26 -1.41 -9.97 -11.83
N PRO A 27 -2.10 -10.26 -12.95
CA PRO A 27 -3.52 -10.61 -12.94
C PRO A 27 -3.84 -11.88 -12.15
N ARG A 28 -2.85 -12.77 -11.98
CA ARG A 28 -2.95 -13.99 -11.15
C ARG A 28 -2.59 -13.76 -9.68
N GLY A 29 -2.30 -12.52 -9.30
CA GLY A 29 -1.84 -12.13 -7.97
C GLY A 29 -0.31 -12.11 -7.86
N LEU A 30 0.15 -11.52 -6.76
CA LEU A 30 1.56 -11.29 -6.46
C LEU A 30 1.87 -11.70 -5.03
N ASP A 31 3.04 -12.28 -4.80
CA ASP A 31 3.53 -12.55 -3.45
C ASP A 31 3.70 -11.24 -2.66
N THR A 32 3.41 -11.28 -1.36
CA THR A 32 3.43 -10.12 -0.47
C THR A 32 4.82 -9.47 -0.40
N HIS A 33 5.89 -10.27 -0.29
CA HIS A 33 7.25 -9.73 -0.21
C HIS A 33 7.60 -9.00 -1.51
N VAL A 34 7.31 -9.65 -2.64
CA VAL A 34 7.55 -9.08 -3.98
C VAL A 34 6.69 -7.83 -4.20
N ALA A 35 5.47 -7.77 -3.65
CA ALA A 35 4.59 -6.61 -3.79
C ALA A 35 5.19 -5.34 -3.14
N HIS A 36 5.81 -5.45 -1.96
CA HIS A 36 6.45 -4.32 -1.30
C HIS A 36 7.60 -3.75 -2.11
N GLU A 37 8.43 -4.62 -2.68
CA GLU A 37 9.58 -4.25 -3.50
C GLU A 37 9.15 -3.61 -4.82
N ARG A 38 8.26 -4.27 -5.57
CA ARG A 38 7.77 -3.76 -6.86
C ARG A 38 7.02 -2.44 -6.73
N LEU A 39 6.26 -2.27 -5.65
CA LEU A 39 5.57 -1.02 -5.40
C LEU A 39 6.55 0.11 -5.05
N ALA A 40 7.62 -0.21 -4.32
CA ALA A 40 8.68 0.75 -4.01
C ALA A 40 9.41 1.20 -5.29
N GLU A 41 9.72 0.27 -6.20
CA GLU A 41 10.30 0.57 -7.51
C GLU A 41 9.37 1.45 -8.36
N ALA A 42 8.10 1.04 -8.50
CA ALA A 42 7.11 1.75 -9.32
C ALA A 42 6.82 3.17 -8.82
N MET A 43 7.04 3.45 -7.53
CA MET A 43 6.82 4.76 -6.92
C MET A 43 8.10 5.56 -6.70
N GLY A 44 9.27 5.06 -7.13
CA GLY A 44 10.55 5.76 -6.97
C GLY A 44 10.98 5.90 -5.49
N ILE A 45 10.58 4.97 -4.63
CA ILE A 45 10.94 4.98 -3.21
C ILE A 45 12.42 4.63 -3.05
N SER A 46 13.18 5.57 -2.49
CA SER A 46 14.61 5.44 -2.21
C SER A 46 14.91 4.36 -1.16
N SER A 47 16.15 3.88 -1.12
CA SER A 47 16.58 2.93 -0.08
C SER A 47 16.38 3.49 1.33
N GLU A 48 16.67 4.77 1.55
CA GLU A 48 16.44 5.43 2.84
C GLU A 48 14.96 5.37 3.24
N GLN A 49 14.04 5.67 2.31
CA GLN A 49 12.60 5.56 2.55
C GLN A 49 12.12 4.12 2.78
N ARG A 50 12.69 3.13 2.09
CA ARG A 50 12.34 1.71 2.26
C ARG A 50 12.72 1.18 3.65
N TRP A 51 13.81 1.69 4.22
CA TRP A 51 14.35 1.24 5.50
C TRP A 51 14.01 2.16 6.68
N ALA A 52 13.40 3.31 6.42
CA ALA A 52 12.95 4.24 7.44
C ALA A 52 12.09 3.53 8.51
N LYS A 53 12.49 3.69 9.76
CA LYS A 53 11.75 3.17 10.92
C LYS A 53 10.91 4.28 11.54
N ARG A 54 9.72 3.91 12.01
CA ARG A 54 8.88 4.76 12.84
C ARG A 54 8.81 4.17 14.24
N LEU A 55 9.07 4.99 15.25
CA LEU A 55 8.82 4.60 16.63
C LEU A 55 7.30 4.57 16.88
N THR A 56 6.82 3.46 17.41
CA THR A 56 5.43 3.25 17.80
C THR A 56 5.38 2.85 19.28
N ALA A 57 4.18 2.79 19.87
CA ALA A 57 4.00 2.27 21.22
C ALA A 57 4.46 0.80 21.38
N ARG A 58 4.66 0.07 20.28
CA ARG A 58 5.11 -1.33 20.25
C ARG A 58 6.58 -1.50 19.87
N GLY A 59 7.31 -0.39 19.68
CA GLY A 59 8.70 -0.38 19.20
C GLY A 59 8.85 0.18 17.80
N GLU A 60 10.01 -0.07 17.19
CA GLU A 60 10.34 0.41 15.84
C GLU A 60 9.72 -0.47 14.76
N GLU A 61 8.94 0.13 13.87
CA GLU A 61 8.33 -0.57 12.73
C GLU A 61 8.81 0.03 11.40
N ASN A 62 8.87 -0.79 10.33
CA ASN A 62 9.20 -0.29 9.00
C ASN A 62 8.06 0.59 8.48
N ALA A 63 8.34 1.88 8.24
CA ALA A 63 7.35 2.86 7.86
C ALA A 63 6.75 2.59 6.47
N TRP A 64 7.58 2.16 5.51
CA TRP A 64 7.13 1.83 4.16
C TRP A 64 6.24 0.58 4.15
N GLU A 65 6.69 -0.51 4.77
CA GLU A 65 5.90 -1.75 4.82
C GLU A 65 4.55 -1.53 5.49
N ASN A 66 4.51 -0.77 6.58
CA ASN A 66 3.26 -0.39 7.21
C ASN A 66 2.37 0.43 6.29
N ARG A 67 2.91 1.40 5.57
CA ARG A 67 2.15 2.21 4.60
C ARG A 67 1.49 1.34 3.54
N VAL A 68 2.23 0.38 2.97
CA VAL A 68 1.70 -0.58 1.99
C VAL A 68 0.66 -1.50 2.62
N ARG A 69 0.90 -2.00 3.84
CA ARG A 69 -0.04 -2.86 4.56
C ARG A 69 -1.38 -2.18 4.81
N TYR A 70 -1.38 -0.92 5.25
CA TYR A 70 -2.60 -0.16 5.47
C TYR A 70 -3.31 0.20 4.16
N ALA A 71 -2.56 0.51 3.10
CA ALA A 71 -3.14 0.70 1.77
C ALA A 71 -3.87 -0.57 1.29
N ARG A 72 -3.24 -1.74 1.46
CA ARG A 72 -3.86 -3.04 1.15
C ARG A 72 -5.07 -3.33 2.04
N LEU A 73 -5.03 -2.97 3.32
CA LEU A 73 -6.16 -3.17 4.23
C LEU A 73 -7.39 -2.39 3.76
N ASP A 74 -7.25 -1.10 3.45
CA ASP A 74 -8.35 -0.26 2.92
C ASP A 74 -8.93 -0.86 1.62
N LEU A 75 -8.10 -1.40 0.73
CA LEU A 75 -8.56 -2.08 -0.48
C LEU A 75 -9.29 -3.40 -0.21
N VAL A 76 -8.91 -4.14 0.83
CA VAL A 76 -9.61 -5.37 1.25
C VAL A 76 -10.94 -5.05 1.92
N GLU A 77 -10.99 -4.02 2.76
CA GLU A 77 -12.22 -3.54 3.42
C GLU A 77 -13.25 -3.05 2.41
N ARG A 78 -12.78 -2.45 1.31
CA ARG A 78 -13.60 -2.04 0.15
C ARG A 78 -13.91 -3.16 -0.85
N GLU A 79 -13.52 -4.39 -0.54
CA GLU A 79 -13.73 -5.58 -1.38
C GLU A 79 -13.06 -5.50 -2.78
N TYR A 80 -12.05 -4.65 -2.96
CA TYR A 80 -11.26 -4.56 -4.20
C TYR A 80 -10.10 -5.56 -4.23
N MET A 81 -9.67 -6.06 -3.08
CA MET A 81 -8.67 -7.12 -2.97
C MET A 81 -9.21 -8.32 -2.20
N GLN A 82 -8.78 -9.51 -2.61
CA GLN A 82 -9.15 -10.74 -1.94
C GLN A 82 -8.61 -10.78 -0.50
N ARG A 83 -9.43 -11.30 0.42
CA ARG A 83 -8.98 -11.60 1.78
C ARG A 83 -7.95 -12.75 1.75
N PRO A 84 -7.05 -12.85 2.74
CA PRO A 84 -6.09 -13.98 2.80
C PRO A 84 -6.76 -15.36 2.76
N ALA A 85 -7.96 -15.49 3.33
CA ALA A 85 -8.74 -16.72 3.29
C ALA A 85 -9.17 -17.15 1.88
N GLN A 86 -9.24 -16.21 0.92
CA GLN A 86 -9.68 -16.46 -0.46
C GLN A 86 -8.50 -16.63 -1.43
N SER A 87 -7.42 -15.87 -1.21
CA SER A 87 -6.25 -15.82 -2.10
C SER A 87 -5.13 -16.79 -1.70
N GLY A 88 -5.19 -17.34 -0.48
CA GLY A 88 -4.07 -18.03 0.15
C GLY A 88 -3.20 -17.07 0.96
N ARG A 89 -2.52 -17.59 1.99
CA ARG A 89 -1.59 -16.78 2.78
C ARG A 89 -0.44 -16.29 1.89
N GLY A 90 -0.10 -15.01 1.99
CA GLY A 90 1.03 -14.43 1.28
C GLY A 90 0.75 -13.94 -0.14
N VAL A 91 -0.39 -14.28 -0.76
CA VAL A 91 -0.70 -13.85 -2.13
C VAL A 91 -1.71 -12.70 -2.13
N TRP A 92 -1.41 -11.65 -2.89
CA TRP A 92 -2.26 -10.48 -3.05
C TRP A 92 -2.87 -10.48 -4.45
N ARG A 93 -4.20 -10.49 -4.52
CA ARG A 93 -4.95 -10.55 -5.78
C ARG A 93 -6.16 -9.62 -5.74
N LEU A 94 -6.49 -9.04 -6.89
CA LEU A 94 -7.72 -8.26 -7.06
C LEU A 94 -8.95 -9.16 -7.07
N THR A 95 -10.07 -8.64 -6.57
CA THR A 95 -11.40 -9.18 -6.89
C THR A 95 -11.84 -8.69 -8.26
N GLU A 96 -12.94 -9.22 -8.81
CA GLU A 96 -13.54 -8.66 -10.02
C GLU A 96 -13.94 -7.19 -9.86
N ALA A 97 -14.46 -6.82 -8.68
CA ALA A 97 -14.79 -5.43 -8.36
C ALA A 97 -13.53 -4.56 -8.39
N GLY A 98 -12.42 -5.03 -7.83
CA GLY A 98 -11.12 -4.36 -7.89
C GLY A 98 -10.58 -4.23 -9.31
N VAL A 99 -10.76 -5.25 -10.17
CA VAL A 99 -10.38 -5.17 -11.60
C VAL A 99 -11.21 -4.11 -12.32
N ARG A 100 -12.54 -4.09 -12.13
CA ARG A 100 -13.41 -3.07 -12.72
C ARG A 100 -13.02 -1.67 -12.25
N TYR A 101 -12.78 -1.51 -10.95
CA TYR A 101 -12.37 -0.26 -10.35
C TYR A 101 -11.02 0.24 -10.88
N ALA A 102 -10.01 -0.64 -10.97
CA ALA A 102 -8.68 -0.30 -11.46
C ALA A 102 -8.68 0.11 -12.94
N LYS A 103 -9.60 -0.43 -13.76
CA LYS A 103 -9.78 -0.05 -15.17
C LYS A 103 -10.46 1.30 -15.36
N ASN A 104 -11.31 1.72 -14.44
CA ASN A 104 -12.04 2.99 -14.53
C ASN A 104 -12.02 3.76 -13.19
N PRO A 105 -10.91 4.43 -12.86
CA PRO A 105 -10.70 5.08 -11.56
C PRO A 105 -11.49 6.39 -11.37
N SER A 106 -12.34 6.76 -12.32
CA SER A 106 -12.89 8.11 -12.52
C SER A 106 -13.95 8.57 -11.50
N GLY A 107 -14.03 7.99 -10.30
CA GLY A 107 -15.15 8.30 -9.39
C GLY A 107 -15.00 8.02 -7.91
N ILE A 108 -13.79 7.80 -7.35
CA ILE A 108 -13.69 7.49 -5.91
C ILE A 108 -12.67 8.35 -5.15
N THR A 109 -13.21 9.02 -4.13
CA THR A 109 -12.53 9.51 -2.92
C THR A 109 -12.18 8.29 -2.06
N LEU A 110 -10.96 7.76 -2.19
CA LEU A 110 -10.42 6.96 -1.08
C LEU A 110 -10.42 7.89 0.12
N GLY A 111 -10.95 7.42 1.26
CA GLY A 111 -11.17 8.26 2.45
C GLY A 111 -9.95 9.15 2.69
N GLU A 112 -10.19 10.46 2.85
CA GLU A 112 -9.11 11.43 2.96
C GLU A 112 -8.12 10.92 4.00
N ASP A 113 -6.85 10.85 3.60
CA ASP A 113 -5.78 10.68 4.55
C ASP A 113 -5.90 11.91 5.46
N THR A 114 -6.48 11.73 6.66
CA THR A 114 -6.20 12.63 7.77
C THR A 114 -4.72 12.44 8.03
N ASP A 115 -3.92 13.17 7.26
CA ASP A 115 -2.53 13.42 7.56
C ASP A 115 -2.57 14.09 8.92
N GLY A 116 -2.51 13.27 9.97
CA GLY A 116 -1.96 13.69 11.23
C GLY A 116 -0.52 14.07 10.92
N GLU A 117 -0.34 15.30 10.45
CA GLU A 117 0.79 16.13 10.83
C GLU A 117 0.72 16.23 12.35
N VAL A 118 1.17 15.17 13.00
CA VAL A 118 1.57 15.23 14.40
C VAL A 118 2.92 15.89 14.33
N ASP A 119 2.89 17.22 14.49
CA ASP A 119 4.02 17.98 15.01
C ASP A 119 4.67 17.16 16.13
N PHE A 120 5.99 16.95 16.02
CA PHE A 120 6.79 16.56 17.18
C PHE A 120 7.60 17.75 17.65
#